data_AF-A0A1M3CQ83-F1
#
_entry.id   AF-A0A1M3CQ83-F1
#
_cell.length_a   1.000
_cell.length_b   1.000
_cell.length_c   1.000
_cell.angle_alpha   90.00
_cell.angle_beta   90.00
_cell.angle_gamma   90.00
#
_symmetry.space_group_name_H-M   'P 1'
#
loop_
_entity.id
_entity.type
_entity.pdbx_description
1 polymer ?
#
loop_
_entity_poly.entity_id
_entity_poly.type
_entity_poly.pdbx_seq_one_letter_code
_entity_poly.pdbx_strand_id
1 'polypeptide(L)'
;MFKSMLAISTLFTIFISSLSAEHVVWSGAVSSNGNPTQAVSLNLDKKYQIVAQGTINLGKWVEGGHRLEDDPCYEFNAPSGPEKLKSLRNSNDIPLNDKTFNPEHLYKSEPFVAKQSKIHFWVYDLDYSDNTGAFDVKIVELD
;
A
#
# COMPACT_ATOMS: atom_id res chain seq x y z
N MET A 1 -27.11 -6.49 -68.88
CA MET A 1 -26.15 -5.77 -68.01
C MET A 1 -26.66 -5.85 -66.57
N PHE A 2 -26.16 -6.78 -65.76
CA PHE A 2 -26.50 -6.88 -64.33
C PHE A 2 -25.29 -6.42 -63.51
N LYS A 3 -25.49 -5.39 -62.68
CA LYS A 3 -24.48 -4.82 -61.78
C LYS A 3 -24.23 -5.77 -60.62
N SER A 4 -22.99 -6.22 -60.48
CA SER A 4 -22.44 -6.90 -59.30
C SER A 4 -22.42 -5.92 -58.12
N MET A 5 -23.03 -6.31 -57.00
CA MET A 5 -22.88 -5.62 -55.71
C MET A 5 -21.80 -6.33 -54.90
N LEU A 6 -20.69 -5.62 -54.69
CA LEU A 6 -19.58 -6.03 -53.86
C LEU A 6 -19.95 -5.79 -52.38
N ALA A 7 -20.14 -6.87 -51.61
CA ALA A 7 -20.34 -6.78 -50.17
C ALA A 7 -18.97 -6.64 -49.48
N ILE A 8 -18.71 -5.47 -48.91
CA ILE A 8 -17.52 -5.21 -48.08
C ILE A 8 -17.81 -5.77 -46.69
N SER A 9 -17.19 -6.90 -46.36
CA SER A 9 -17.20 -7.47 -45.01
C SER A 9 -16.15 -6.75 -44.16
N THR A 10 -16.61 -5.96 -43.19
CA THR A 10 -15.76 -5.27 -42.22
C THR A 10 -15.35 -6.27 -41.13
N LEU A 11 -14.08 -6.64 -41.09
CA LEU A 11 -13.51 -7.52 -40.07
C LEU A 11 -13.38 -6.72 -38.75
N PHE A 12 -14.19 -7.08 -37.76
CA PHE A 12 -14.12 -6.50 -36.41
C PHE A 12 -13.05 -7.27 -35.61
N THR A 13 -11.85 -6.70 -35.48
CA THR A 13 -10.79 -7.27 -34.64
C THR A 13 -11.08 -6.89 -33.18
N ILE A 14 -11.58 -7.84 -32.40
CA ILE A 14 -11.77 -7.66 -30.96
C ILE A 14 -10.40 -7.81 -30.29
N PHE A 15 -9.84 -6.68 -29.83
CA PHE A 15 -8.73 -6.70 -28.88
C PHE A 15 -9.24 -7.23 -27.54
N ILE A 16 -8.95 -8.48 -27.23
CA ILE A 16 -9.17 -9.04 -25.90
C ILE A 16 -8.01 -8.55 -25.03
N SER A 17 -8.21 -7.43 -24.35
CA SER A 17 -7.34 -7.04 -23.24
C SER A 17 -7.45 -8.12 -22.17
N SER A 18 -6.38 -8.88 -21.94
CA SER A 18 -6.29 -9.79 -20.81
C SER A 18 -6.29 -8.96 -19.53
N LEU A 19 -7.48 -8.78 -18.95
CA LEU A 19 -7.65 -8.31 -17.58
C LEU A 19 -7.09 -9.41 -16.68
N SER A 20 -5.81 -9.33 -16.31
CA SER A 20 -5.30 -10.17 -15.23
C SER A 20 -5.94 -9.66 -13.94
N ALA A 21 -6.86 -10.44 -13.39
CA ALA A 21 -7.50 -10.11 -12.13
C ALA A 21 -6.46 -10.27 -11.02
N GLU A 22 -6.20 -9.19 -10.29
CA GLU A 22 -5.27 -9.19 -9.16
C GLU A 22 -5.72 -10.22 -8.10
N HIS A 23 -4.89 -11.21 -7.81
CA HIS A 23 -5.22 -12.24 -6.80
C HIS A 23 -4.91 -11.71 -5.40
N VAL A 24 -5.89 -11.01 -4.81
CA VAL A 24 -5.79 -10.48 -3.45
C VAL A 24 -6.01 -11.60 -2.44
N VAL A 25 -4.95 -11.99 -1.72
CA VAL A 25 -5.01 -13.03 -0.68
C VAL A 25 -5.46 -12.50 0.67
N TRP A 26 -5.33 -11.19 0.90
CA TRP A 26 -5.82 -10.52 2.09
C TRP A 26 -6.02 -9.02 1.85
N SER A 27 -7.03 -8.45 2.51
CA SER A 27 -7.27 -7.02 2.57
C SER A 27 -7.82 -6.66 3.96
N GLY A 28 -7.36 -5.55 4.54
CA GLY A 28 -7.86 -5.09 5.83
C GLY A 28 -7.33 -3.72 6.24
N ALA A 29 -8.03 -3.12 7.20
CA ALA A 29 -7.62 -1.87 7.82
C ALA A 29 -6.54 -2.10 8.90
N VAL A 30 -5.53 -1.25 8.90
CA VAL A 30 -4.49 -1.19 9.93
C VAL A 30 -4.65 0.13 10.69
N SER A 31 -5.29 0.05 11.85
CA SER A 31 -5.57 1.23 12.68
C SER A 31 -4.29 1.87 13.22
N SER A 32 -4.31 3.19 13.39
CA SER A 32 -3.17 3.95 13.94
C SER A 32 -2.97 3.81 15.46
N ASN A 33 -3.63 2.85 16.11
CA ASN A 33 -3.62 2.65 17.56
C ASN A 33 -2.49 1.72 18.06
N GLY A 34 -1.57 1.32 17.19
CA GLY A 34 -0.45 0.44 17.54
C GLY A 34 -0.77 -1.05 17.65
N ASN A 35 -2.05 -1.44 17.60
CA ASN A 35 -2.43 -2.84 17.69
C ASN A 35 -2.10 -3.57 16.38
N PRO A 36 -1.39 -4.71 16.44
CA PRO A 36 -1.17 -5.54 15.27
C PRO A 36 -2.48 -6.10 14.71
N THR A 37 -2.55 -6.21 13.39
CA THR A 37 -3.60 -7.00 12.74
C THR A 37 -3.51 -8.47 13.14
N GLN A 38 -4.57 -9.22 12.87
CA GLN A 38 -4.46 -10.68 12.86
C GLN A 38 -3.39 -11.13 11.86
N ALA A 39 -2.75 -12.25 12.16
CA ALA A 39 -1.75 -12.84 11.29
C ALA A 39 -2.41 -13.36 10.01
N VAL A 40 -1.91 -12.89 8.87
CA VAL A 40 -2.30 -13.29 7.53
C VAL A 40 -1.43 -14.47 7.10
N SER A 41 -2.06 -15.55 6.65
CA SER A 41 -1.36 -16.73 6.15
C SER A 41 -0.79 -16.49 4.75
N LEU A 42 0.48 -16.87 4.54
CA LEU A 42 1.14 -16.87 3.25
C LEU A 42 1.60 -18.29 2.90
N ASN A 43 1.53 -18.65 1.62
CA ASN A 43 2.13 -19.89 1.14
C ASN A 43 3.63 -19.66 0.96
N LEU A 44 4.46 -20.56 1.50
CA LEU A 44 5.91 -20.46 1.34
C LEU A 44 6.29 -20.56 -0.14
N ASP A 45 7.38 -19.87 -0.49
CA ASP A 45 7.96 -19.82 -1.84
C ASP A 45 7.08 -19.19 -2.93
N LYS A 46 5.88 -18.72 -2.58
CA LYS A 46 5.05 -17.89 -3.44
C LYS A 46 5.49 -16.43 -3.42
N LYS A 47 5.21 -15.73 -4.52
CA LYS A 47 5.58 -14.34 -4.73
C LYS A 47 4.39 -13.43 -4.41
N TYR A 48 4.65 -12.36 -3.68
CA TYR A 48 3.64 -11.42 -3.20
C TYR A 48 4.08 -9.97 -3.38
N GLN A 49 3.12 -9.05 -3.32
CA GLN A 49 3.32 -7.62 -3.16
C GLN A 49 2.37 -7.08 -2.09
N ILE A 50 2.86 -6.17 -1.24
CA ILE A 50 2.01 -5.42 -0.31
C ILE A 50 1.64 -4.11 -0.98
N VAL A 51 0.36 -3.75 -0.91
CA VAL A 51 -0.18 -2.47 -1.35
C VAL A 51 -0.87 -1.83 -0.15
N ALA A 52 -0.50 -0.59 0.17
CA ALA A 52 -1.11 0.18 1.24
C ALA A 52 -1.64 1.49 0.70
N GLN A 53 -2.83 1.89 1.12
CA GLN A 53 -3.45 3.15 0.76
C GLN A 53 -3.94 3.89 2.00
N GLY A 54 -3.91 5.22 1.93
CA GLY A 54 -4.58 6.09 2.90
C GLY A 54 -3.63 6.99 3.64
N THR A 55 -4.21 7.81 4.51
CA THR A 55 -3.50 8.78 5.33
C THR A 55 -3.90 8.57 6.78
N ILE A 56 -2.91 8.63 7.67
CA ILE A 56 -3.12 8.63 9.11
C ILE A 56 -2.59 9.93 9.70
N ASN A 57 -3.14 10.33 10.83
CA ASN A 57 -2.60 11.40 11.64
C ASN A 57 -1.96 10.75 12.88
N LEU A 58 -0.67 11.01 13.08
CA LEU A 58 0.14 10.51 14.21
C LEU A 58 0.17 11.51 15.37
N GLY A 59 -0.80 12.43 15.40
CA GLY A 59 -0.92 13.40 16.47
C GLY A 59 0.29 14.32 16.60
N LYS A 60 0.59 14.68 17.84
CA LYS A 60 1.68 15.58 18.19
C LYS A 60 2.96 14.80 18.44
N TRP A 61 4.05 15.23 17.79
CA TRP A 61 5.35 14.57 17.91
C TRP A 61 5.94 14.71 19.33
N VAL A 62 6.50 13.62 19.84
CA VAL A 62 7.24 13.56 21.11
C VAL A 62 8.69 13.19 20.83
N GLU A 63 9.64 14.01 21.27
CA GLU A 63 11.08 13.72 21.19
C GLU A 63 11.73 13.79 22.58
N GLY A 64 12.52 12.77 22.95
CA GLY A 64 13.22 12.75 24.23
C GLY A 64 12.32 12.81 25.48
N GLY A 65 11.05 12.43 25.36
CA GLY A 65 10.06 12.51 26.44
C GLY A 65 9.35 13.87 26.56
N HIS A 66 9.60 14.81 25.66
CA HIS A 66 8.94 16.11 25.59
C HIS A 66 8.02 16.18 24.36
N ARG A 67 6.80 16.68 24.56
CA ARG A 67 5.89 16.97 23.45
C ARG A 67 6.40 18.22 22.72
N LEU A 68 6.57 18.13 21.41
CA LEU A 68 7.11 19.19 20.55
C LEU A 68 6.08 20.29 20.23
N GLU A 69 4.98 20.37 20.99
CA GLU A 69 3.88 21.33 20.74
C GLU A 69 4.32 22.80 20.79
N ASP A 70 5.47 23.07 21.43
CA ASP A 70 6.04 24.40 21.60
C ASP A 70 7.09 24.77 20.53
N ASP A 71 7.39 23.90 19.56
CA ASP A 71 8.30 24.20 18.45
C ASP A 71 7.54 24.44 17.13
N PRO A 72 7.16 25.70 16.84
CA PRO A 72 6.49 26.07 15.59
C PRO A 72 7.36 25.87 14.35
N CYS A 73 8.63 25.46 14.47
CA CYS A 73 9.45 25.08 13.31
C CYS A 73 9.30 23.59 12.94
N TYR A 74 8.73 22.75 13.81
CA TYR A 74 8.66 21.30 13.58
C TYR A 74 7.47 20.89 12.71
N GLU A 75 6.33 21.58 12.82
CA GLU A 75 5.12 21.32 12.02
C GLU A 75 5.25 21.75 10.54
N PHE A 76 6.23 22.60 10.21
CA PHE A 76 6.30 23.30 8.92
C PHE A 76 7.47 22.89 8.03
N ASN A 77 8.42 22.11 8.54
CA ASN A 77 9.46 21.53 7.69
C ASN A 77 8.89 20.27 7.03
N ALA A 78 8.06 20.47 6.01
CA ALA A 78 7.74 19.40 5.07
C ALA A 78 9.07 18.78 4.61
N PRO A 79 9.27 17.46 4.78
CA PRO A 79 10.54 16.84 4.43
C PRO A 79 10.88 17.18 2.97
N SER A 80 12.13 17.54 2.71
CA SER A 80 12.60 18.09 1.43
C SER A 80 12.67 17.05 0.29
N GLY A 81 11.88 15.98 0.37
CA GLY A 81 11.83 14.88 -0.58
C GLY A 81 10.82 13.82 -0.17
N PRO A 82 10.46 12.90 -1.08
CA PRO A 82 9.58 11.78 -0.76
C PRO A 82 10.23 10.88 0.31
N GLU A 83 9.64 10.84 1.50
CA GLU A 83 10.08 9.95 2.56
C GLU A 83 9.40 8.57 2.45
N LYS A 84 10.16 7.54 2.81
CA LYS A 84 9.62 6.19 3.02
C LYS A 84 8.48 6.24 4.02
N LEU A 85 7.40 5.49 3.78
CA LEU A 85 6.38 5.25 4.79
C LEU A 85 7.00 4.50 5.98
N LYS A 86 7.36 5.23 7.05
CA LYS A 86 8.06 4.71 8.24
C LYS A 86 7.10 4.16 9.29
N SER A 87 5.86 4.64 9.29
CA SER A 87 4.88 4.36 10.34
C SER A 87 4.16 3.04 10.10
N LEU A 88 3.83 2.66 8.85
CA LEU A 88 3.28 1.34 8.58
C LEU A 88 4.40 0.28 8.59
N ARG A 89 4.28 -0.69 9.49
CA ARG A 89 5.24 -1.78 9.69
C ARG A 89 4.58 -3.14 9.40
N ASN A 90 5.42 -4.13 9.15
CA ASN A 90 5.00 -5.53 9.06
C ASN A 90 6.06 -6.44 9.68
N SER A 91 5.64 -7.62 10.12
CA SER A 91 6.47 -8.58 10.86
C SER A 91 7.63 -9.17 10.07
N ASN A 92 7.64 -8.97 8.75
CA ASN A 92 8.62 -9.55 7.84
C ASN A 92 9.61 -8.49 7.35
N ASP A 93 9.56 -7.27 7.92
CA ASP A 93 10.40 -6.12 7.58
C ASP A 93 10.39 -5.75 6.09
N ILE A 94 9.31 -6.09 5.37
CA ILE A 94 9.18 -5.78 3.95
C ILE A 94 8.99 -4.27 3.78
N PRO A 95 9.90 -3.56 3.08
CA PRO A 95 9.76 -2.12 2.88
C PRO A 95 8.57 -1.80 1.96
N LEU A 96 7.72 -0.86 2.38
CA LEU A 96 6.80 -0.15 1.50
C LEU A 96 7.54 1.09 0.99
N ASN A 97 7.98 1.06 -0.26
CA ASN A 97 8.88 2.07 -0.80
C ASN A 97 8.64 2.20 -2.31
N ASP A 98 7.86 3.20 -2.71
CA ASP A 98 7.78 3.65 -4.11
C ASP A 98 8.82 4.74 -4.42
N LYS A 99 9.60 5.20 -3.41
CA LYS A 99 10.61 6.27 -3.49
C LYS A 99 10.12 7.57 -4.15
N THR A 100 8.81 7.69 -4.35
CA THR A 100 8.17 8.70 -5.17
C THR A 100 6.96 9.16 -4.38
N PHE A 101 6.82 10.47 -4.20
CA PHE A 101 5.62 10.99 -3.55
C PHE A 101 4.41 10.62 -4.41
N ASN A 102 3.48 9.84 -3.85
CA ASN A 102 2.25 9.49 -4.51
C ASN A 102 1.10 10.36 -3.97
N PRO A 103 0.55 11.29 -4.77
CA PRO A 103 -0.54 12.16 -4.32
C PRO A 103 -1.82 11.38 -3.98
N GLU A 104 -1.94 10.13 -4.45
CA GLU A 104 -3.05 9.23 -4.11
C GLU A 104 -2.80 8.43 -2.81
N HIS A 105 -1.66 8.69 -2.14
CA HIS A 105 -1.23 7.99 -0.92
C HIS A 105 -1.22 6.47 -1.07
N LEU A 106 -0.83 5.99 -2.27
CA LEU A 106 -0.72 4.58 -2.61
C LEU A 106 0.74 4.15 -2.56
N TYR A 107 1.08 3.31 -1.58
CA TYR A 107 2.42 2.79 -1.33
C TYR A 107 2.49 1.31 -1.68
N LYS A 108 3.56 0.89 -2.35
CA LYS A 108 3.76 -0.51 -2.74
C LYS A 108 5.11 -1.02 -2.24
N SER A 109 5.17 -2.30 -1.91
CA SER A 109 6.45 -2.98 -1.75
C SER A 109 7.00 -3.39 -3.12
N GLU A 110 8.30 -3.63 -3.19
CA GLU A 110 8.83 -4.52 -4.23
C GLU A 110 8.19 -5.91 -4.09
N PRO A 111 8.06 -6.67 -5.19
CA PRO A 111 7.69 -8.07 -5.10
C PRO A 111 8.65 -8.87 -4.22
N PHE A 112 8.11 -9.74 -3.36
CA PHE A 112 8.92 -10.56 -2.45
C PHE A 112 8.44 -12.01 -2.45
N VAL A 113 9.36 -12.93 -2.14
CA VAL A 113 9.04 -14.35 -1.93
C VAL A 113 8.76 -14.58 -0.45
N ALA A 114 7.66 -15.27 -0.13
CA ALA A 114 7.30 -15.58 1.25
C ALA A 114 8.29 -16.57 1.88
N LYS A 115 9.13 -16.06 2.78
CA LYS A 115 10.05 -16.85 3.61
C LYS A 115 9.44 -17.29 4.94
N GLN A 116 8.29 -16.73 5.30
CA GLN A 116 7.54 -17.03 6.52
C GLN A 116 6.07 -17.26 6.13
N SER A 117 5.40 -18.17 6.86
CA SER A 117 4.00 -18.54 6.57
C SER A 117 2.97 -17.57 7.12
N LYS A 118 3.41 -16.53 7.85
CA LYS A 118 2.55 -15.52 8.44
C LYS A 118 3.14 -14.12 8.28
N ILE A 119 2.27 -13.13 8.18
CA ILE A 119 2.61 -11.71 8.26
C ILE A 119 1.52 -10.95 8.99
N HIS A 120 1.86 -9.94 9.78
CA HIS A 120 0.89 -9.00 10.36
C HIS A 120 1.41 -7.57 10.23
N PHE A 121 0.51 -6.61 10.34
CA PHE A 121 0.77 -5.18 10.14
C PHE A 121 0.43 -4.39 11.39
N TRP A 122 1.12 -3.28 11.61
CA TRP A 122 0.76 -2.29 12.63
C TRP A 122 1.27 -0.91 12.22
N VAL A 123 0.66 0.12 12.79
CA VAL A 123 1.23 1.46 12.75
C VAL A 123 2.17 1.62 13.95
N TYR A 124 3.37 2.11 13.71
CA TYR A 124 4.35 2.45 14.73
C TYR A 124 4.30 3.94 15.04
N ASP A 125 4.16 4.24 16.32
CA ASP A 125 4.28 5.55 16.93
C ASP A 125 4.91 5.43 18.34
N LEU A 126 5.42 6.54 18.86
CA LEU A 126 5.90 6.65 20.24
C LEU A 126 4.77 7.00 21.22
N ASP A 127 3.75 7.73 20.76
CA ASP A 127 2.51 8.03 21.50
C ASP A 127 1.33 7.70 20.59
N TYR A 128 0.38 6.88 21.07
CA TYR A 128 -0.80 6.49 20.30
C TYR A 128 -2.07 7.22 20.75
N SER A 129 -1.98 8.10 21.76
CA SER A 129 -3.13 8.65 22.46
C SER A 129 -3.96 9.64 21.65
N ASP A 130 -3.36 10.25 20.63
CA ASP A 130 -3.99 11.22 19.71
C ASP A 130 -3.93 10.78 18.24
N ASN A 131 -3.60 9.51 18.00
CA ASN A 131 -3.60 8.94 16.66
C ASN A 131 -5.00 8.77 16.11
N THR A 132 -5.18 9.11 14.83
CA THR A 132 -6.44 8.91 14.11
C THR A 132 -6.22 8.36 12.71
N GLY A 133 -7.23 7.64 12.20
CA GLY A 133 -7.20 7.03 10.87
C GLY A 133 -6.69 5.58 10.84
N ALA A 134 -6.56 5.06 9.62
CA ALA A 134 -6.04 3.73 9.34
C ALA A 134 -5.47 3.69 7.92
N PHE A 135 -4.60 2.72 7.66
CA PHE A 135 -4.24 2.33 6.29
C PHE A 135 -5.14 1.20 5.82
N ASP A 136 -5.57 1.25 4.56
CA ASP A 136 -6.11 0.10 3.85
C ASP A 136 -4.97 -0.69 3.22
N VAL A 137 -4.74 -1.91 3.70
CA VAL A 137 -3.61 -2.75 3.26
C VAL A 137 -4.14 -3.98 2.55
N LYS A 138 -3.49 -4.33 1.43
CA LYS A 138 -3.73 -5.53 0.64
C LYS A 138 -2.44 -6.32 0.47
N ILE A 139 -2.56 -7.64 0.44
CA ILE A 139 -1.53 -8.54 -0.03
C ILE A 139 -2.02 -9.19 -1.32
N VAL A 140 -1.18 -9.12 -2.34
CA VAL A 140 -1.46 -9.58 -3.69
C VAL A 140 -0.50 -10.72 -3.99
N GLU A 141 -1.01 -11.88 -4.36
CA GLU A 141 -0.19 -12.97 -4.92
C GLU A 141 0.12 -12.66 -6.38
N LEU A 142 1.37 -12.89 -6.79
CA LEU A 142 1.86 -12.65 -8.13
C LEU A 142 2.16 -13.99 -8.82
N ASP A 143 1.82 -14.06 -10.11
CA ASP A 143 2.10 -15.23 -10.97
C ASP A 143 3.60 -15.38 -11.30
#